data_AF-Q7XJI4-F1
#
_entry.id   AF-Q7XJI4-F1
#
_cell.length_a   1.000
_cell.length_b   1.000
_cell.length_c   1.000
_cell.angle_alpha   90.00
_cell.angle_beta   90.00
_cell.angle_gamma   90.00
#
_symmetry.space_group_name_H-M   'P 1'
#
loop_
_entity.id
_entity.type
_entity.pdbx_description
1 polymer ?
#
loop_
_entity_poly.entity_id
_entity_poly.type
_entity_poly.pdbx_seq_one_letter_code
_entity_poly.pdbx_strand_id
1 'polypeptide(L)'
;TDFEEMEQLFNTEINKNPNEEEFIALLQEFKTDYNQTHFVRNKEFKEAADRLQGPLRQIFVEFLERSCTAEFSGFLLYKELGRRPKKTNPVVAEIFSLMSRDEARHAGFLNKGLSDFNLALDLGFLTKARKYTFFKPKFIFYATYLSEKIGYWRYITIYRHLKQNPEFQCYPIFKYFENWCQDENRHGDFFSALMKAQPQFLNDWQAKLWSRFFCLSVYVTMYLNDCQRTDFYEGIGLNTKEFDMHVIIETNRTTARIFPAVLDVENPEFKRKLDRMVVIYEKLMAVGKTDDPSFVKNLKKVPLIAGLVSEILAAYLMPPVESGSVDFAEFEP
;
A
#
# COMPACT_ATOMS: atom_id res chain seq x y z
N THR A 1 -3.98 11.20 -13.86
CA THR A 1 -3.19 10.16 -14.52
C THR A 1 -3.06 10.47 -16.00
N ASP A 2 -1.90 10.24 -16.59
CA ASP A 2 -1.71 10.25 -18.05
C ASP A 2 -2.34 8.99 -18.64
N PHE A 3 -3.62 9.09 -18.94
CA PHE A 3 -4.42 7.95 -19.36
C PHE A 3 -4.22 7.58 -20.83
N GLU A 4 -3.73 8.51 -21.66
CA GLU A 4 -3.37 8.22 -23.05
C GLU A 4 -2.15 7.32 -23.09
N GLU A 5 -1.12 7.64 -22.29
CA GLU A 5 0.05 6.77 -22.12
C GLU A 5 -0.34 5.41 -21.52
N MET A 6 -1.25 5.37 -20.53
CA MET A 6 -1.79 4.09 -20.01
C MET A 6 -2.41 3.23 -21.12
N GLU A 7 -3.25 3.81 -21.98
CA GLU A 7 -3.92 3.07 -23.05
C GLU A 7 -2.93 2.55 -24.09
N GLN A 8 -1.90 3.33 -24.44
CA GLN A 8 -0.84 2.89 -25.33
C GLN A 8 -0.04 1.71 -24.77
N LEU A 9 0.29 1.74 -23.47
CA LEU A 9 1.03 0.65 -22.81
C LEU A 9 0.27 -0.68 -22.88
N PHE A 10 -1.06 -0.65 -22.83
CA PHE A 10 -1.90 -1.85 -22.85
C PHE A 10 -2.35 -2.27 -24.23
N ASN A 11 -2.25 -1.40 -25.24
CA ASN A 11 -2.72 -1.68 -26.58
C ASN A 11 -1.97 -2.87 -27.19
N THR A 12 -2.70 -3.95 -27.50
CA THR A 12 -2.14 -5.21 -28.01
C THR A 12 -1.57 -5.11 -29.42
N GLU A 13 -1.91 -4.06 -30.17
CA GLU A 13 -1.32 -3.78 -31.48
C GLU A 13 0.05 -3.09 -31.35
N ILE A 14 0.20 -2.24 -30.33
CA ILE A 14 1.42 -1.44 -30.09
C ILE A 14 2.42 -2.21 -29.22
N ASN A 15 1.95 -2.83 -28.14
CA ASN A 15 2.78 -3.59 -27.22
C ASN A 15 2.57 -5.10 -27.39
N LYS A 16 3.64 -5.79 -27.84
CA LYS A 16 3.65 -7.24 -28.07
C LYS A 16 4.28 -8.05 -26.93
N ASN A 17 4.76 -7.38 -25.89
CA ASN A 17 5.38 -8.01 -24.73
C ASN A 17 4.40 -8.69 -23.73
N PRO A 18 3.09 -8.37 -23.65
CA PRO A 18 2.20 -9.06 -22.71
C PRO A 18 2.13 -10.56 -22.98
N ASN A 19 2.35 -11.37 -21.95
CA ASN A 19 2.08 -12.81 -22.00
C ASN A 19 0.56 -13.04 -21.91
N GLU A 20 -0.09 -13.20 -23.06
CA GLU A 20 -1.55 -13.33 -23.14
C GLU A 20 -2.08 -14.50 -22.28
N GLU A 21 -1.36 -15.62 -22.21
CA GLU A 21 -1.76 -16.77 -21.39
C GLU A 21 -1.75 -16.43 -19.89
N GLU A 22 -0.74 -15.69 -19.41
CA GLU A 22 -0.65 -15.22 -18.02
C GLU A 22 -1.83 -14.29 -17.68
N PHE A 23 -2.15 -13.33 -18.56
CA PHE A 23 -3.28 -12.43 -18.34
C PHE A 23 -4.64 -13.15 -18.40
N ILE A 24 -4.80 -14.13 -19.28
CA ILE A 24 -6.03 -14.95 -19.33
C ILE A 24 -6.17 -15.77 -18.04
N ALA A 25 -5.09 -16.38 -17.55
CA ALA A 25 -5.10 -17.14 -16.31
C ALA A 25 -5.50 -16.26 -15.11
N LEU A 26 -4.88 -15.08 -14.99
CA LEU A 26 -5.23 -14.08 -13.98
C LEU A 26 -6.71 -13.69 -14.09
N LEU A 27 -7.21 -13.39 -15.30
CA LEU A 27 -8.61 -13.05 -15.51
C LEU A 27 -9.57 -14.15 -15.03
N GLN A 28 -9.26 -15.42 -15.28
CA GLN A 28 -10.08 -16.53 -14.78
C GLN A 28 -10.07 -16.60 -13.26
N GLU A 29 -8.93 -16.35 -12.63
CA GLU A 29 -8.84 -16.30 -11.18
C GLU A 29 -9.71 -15.18 -10.59
N PHE A 30 -9.64 -13.96 -11.14
CA PHE A 30 -10.49 -12.83 -10.73
C PHE A 30 -12.00 -13.09 -10.93
N LYS A 31 -12.36 -13.80 -12.02
CA LYS A 31 -13.75 -14.20 -12.32
C LYS A 31 -14.29 -15.23 -11.34
N THR A 32 -13.42 -16.11 -10.84
CA THR A 32 -13.81 -17.17 -9.89
C THR A 32 -14.27 -16.59 -8.55
N ASP A 33 -13.74 -15.42 -8.15
CA ASP A 33 -14.20 -14.64 -6.98
C ASP A 33 -14.38 -15.49 -5.72
N TYR A 34 -13.29 -16.14 -5.28
CA TYR A 34 -13.27 -17.00 -4.09
C TYR A 34 -13.81 -16.33 -2.82
N ASN A 35 -13.80 -14.99 -2.78
CA ASN A 35 -14.20 -14.17 -1.65
C ASN A 35 -15.64 -13.63 -1.72
N GLN A 36 -16.43 -14.00 -2.73
CA GLN A 36 -17.78 -13.48 -2.96
C GLN A 36 -18.68 -13.52 -1.70
N THR A 37 -18.60 -14.60 -0.92
CA THR A 37 -19.45 -14.83 0.27
C THR A 37 -18.72 -14.59 1.59
N HIS A 38 -17.44 -14.18 1.55
CA HIS A 38 -16.62 -14.10 2.76
C HIS A 38 -16.93 -12.86 3.61
N PHE A 39 -17.24 -11.73 2.98
CA PHE A 39 -17.41 -10.43 3.65
C PHE A 39 -18.82 -10.24 4.26
N VAL A 40 -19.28 -11.26 5.00
CA VAL A 40 -20.56 -11.27 5.70
C VAL A 40 -20.32 -11.02 7.19
N ARG A 41 -20.97 -9.98 7.72
CA ARG A 41 -20.86 -9.55 9.11
C ARG A 41 -21.80 -10.37 9.99
N ASN A 42 -21.41 -10.56 11.24
CA ASN A 42 -22.22 -11.23 12.27
C ASN A 42 -22.48 -10.28 13.46
N LYS A 43 -23.18 -10.77 14.49
CA LYS A 43 -23.55 -9.98 15.68
C LYS A 43 -22.35 -9.53 16.52
N GLU A 44 -21.22 -10.26 16.46
CA GLU A 44 -20.01 -9.98 17.24
C GLU A 44 -19.45 -8.58 16.94
N PHE A 45 -19.67 -8.05 15.72
CA PHE A 45 -19.20 -6.74 15.30
C PHE A 45 -19.76 -5.62 16.18
N LYS A 46 -21.09 -5.58 16.33
CA LYS A 46 -21.76 -4.55 17.12
C LYS A 46 -21.42 -4.68 18.60
N GLU A 47 -21.42 -5.91 19.13
CA GLU A 47 -21.05 -6.19 20.51
C GLU A 47 -19.61 -5.80 20.85
N ALA A 48 -18.67 -5.97 19.90
CA ALA A 48 -17.29 -5.51 20.07
C ALA A 48 -17.19 -3.98 20.03
N ALA A 49 -17.87 -3.32 19.10
CA ALA A 49 -17.88 -1.86 19.02
C ALA A 49 -18.48 -1.18 20.26
N ASP A 50 -19.49 -1.79 20.89
CA ASP A 50 -20.11 -1.27 22.12
C ASP A 50 -19.19 -1.43 23.35
N ARG A 51 -18.30 -2.45 23.34
CA ARG A 51 -17.27 -2.65 24.37
C ARG A 51 -16.06 -1.74 24.23
N LEU A 52 -15.79 -1.25 23.02
CA LEU A 52 -14.69 -0.32 22.75
C LEU A 52 -15.02 1.09 23.27
N GLN A 53 -14.26 1.54 24.26
CA GLN A 53 -14.44 2.82 24.95
C GLN A 53 -13.13 3.61 25.04
N GLY A 54 -13.23 4.92 25.34
CA GLY A 54 -12.08 5.77 25.63
C GLY A 54 -11.11 5.96 24.44
N PRO A 55 -9.81 6.16 24.71
CA PRO A 55 -8.80 6.41 23.66
C PRO A 55 -8.73 5.31 22.60
N LEU A 56 -8.86 4.04 23.01
CA LEU A 56 -8.81 2.89 22.08
C LEU A 56 -9.95 2.93 21.04
N ARG A 57 -11.14 3.40 21.45
CA ARG A 57 -12.28 3.60 20.52
C ARG A 57 -11.92 4.62 19.44
N GLN A 58 -11.34 5.75 19.82
CA GLN A 58 -10.97 6.81 18.89
C GLN A 58 -9.90 6.32 17.90
N ILE A 59 -8.87 5.66 18.41
CA ILE A 59 -7.78 5.09 17.62
C ILE A 59 -8.33 4.06 16.60
N PHE A 60 -9.26 3.21 17.03
CA PHE A 60 -9.85 2.20 16.17
C PHE A 60 -10.76 2.81 15.09
N VAL A 61 -11.52 3.85 15.42
CA VAL A 61 -12.31 4.61 14.44
C VAL A 61 -11.41 5.28 13.41
N GLU A 62 -10.30 5.91 13.83
CA GLU A 62 -9.32 6.51 12.91
C GLU A 62 -8.73 5.45 11.97
N PHE A 63 -8.41 4.26 12.49
CA PHE A 63 -7.96 3.13 11.68
C PHE A 63 -8.99 2.78 10.59
N LEU A 64 -10.26 2.58 10.96
CA LEU A 64 -11.32 2.24 10.00
C LEU A 64 -11.53 3.33 8.95
N GLU A 65 -11.53 4.60 9.34
CA GLU A 65 -11.68 5.75 8.43
C GLU A 65 -10.55 5.80 7.41
N ARG A 66 -9.30 5.68 7.86
CA ARG A 66 -8.12 5.74 7.02
C ARG A 66 -8.04 4.56 6.07
N SER A 67 -8.26 3.34 6.58
CA SER A 67 -8.33 2.15 5.74
C SER A 67 -9.44 2.30 4.70
N CYS A 68 -10.65 2.71 5.10
CA CYS A 68 -11.77 2.85 4.16
C CYS A 68 -11.46 3.87 3.05
N THR A 69 -10.79 4.96 3.39
CA THR A 69 -10.39 6.00 2.43
C THR A 69 -9.29 5.49 1.47
N ALA A 70 -8.38 4.65 1.94
CA ALA A 70 -7.34 4.04 1.13
C ALA A 70 -7.95 3.07 0.09
N GLU A 71 -8.76 2.11 0.51
CA GLU A 71 -9.40 1.14 -0.40
C GLU A 71 -10.33 1.86 -1.40
N PHE A 72 -11.09 2.85 -0.92
CA PHE A 72 -11.94 3.64 -1.81
C PHE A 72 -11.13 4.44 -2.84
N SER A 73 -9.91 4.85 -2.47
CA SER A 73 -9.00 5.53 -3.38
C SER A 73 -8.46 4.60 -4.47
N GLY A 74 -8.16 3.33 -4.14
CA GLY A 74 -7.81 2.27 -5.07
C GLY A 74 -8.96 1.96 -6.04
N PHE A 75 -10.16 1.74 -5.49
CA PHE A 75 -11.40 1.56 -6.26
C PHE A 75 -11.57 2.59 -7.38
N LEU A 76 -11.46 3.89 -7.06
CA LEU A 76 -11.64 4.96 -8.05
C LEU A 76 -10.59 4.91 -9.17
N LEU A 77 -9.35 4.55 -8.85
CA LEU A 77 -8.28 4.41 -9.83
C LEU A 77 -8.58 3.24 -10.77
N TYR A 78 -8.85 2.06 -10.21
CA TYR A 78 -9.07 0.83 -10.99
C TYR A 78 -10.34 0.90 -11.84
N LYS A 79 -11.40 1.54 -11.31
CA LYS A 79 -12.63 1.79 -12.07
C LYS A 79 -12.38 2.59 -13.34
N GLU A 80 -11.50 3.59 -13.27
CA GLU A 80 -11.15 4.42 -14.42
C GLU A 80 -10.25 3.64 -15.39
N LEU A 81 -9.28 2.87 -14.86
CA LEU A 81 -8.40 2.01 -15.66
C LEU A 81 -9.16 0.84 -16.33
N GLY A 82 -10.27 0.38 -15.79
CA GLY A 82 -11.11 -0.65 -16.41
C GLY A 82 -12.01 -0.12 -17.54
N ARG A 83 -12.18 1.20 -17.67
CA ARG A 83 -13.04 1.81 -18.70
C ARG A 83 -12.32 2.11 -20.00
N ARG A 84 -11.07 2.56 -19.91
CA ARG A 84 -10.34 3.12 -21.06
C ARG A 84 -9.81 2.07 -22.04
N PRO A 85 -9.08 1.03 -21.62
CA PRO A 85 -8.48 0.07 -22.54
C PRO A 85 -9.49 -0.96 -23.09
N LYS A 86 -10.81 -0.81 -22.89
CA LYS A 86 -11.81 -1.80 -23.32
C LYS A 86 -11.75 -2.14 -24.81
N LYS A 87 -11.33 -1.20 -25.65
CA LYS A 87 -11.21 -1.39 -27.10
C LYS A 87 -9.84 -1.92 -27.51
N THR A 88 -8.79 -1.57 -26.76
CA THR A 88 -7.39 -1.82 -27.11
C THR A 88 -6.82 -3.06 -26.41
N ASN A 89 -7.39 -3.44 -25.26
CA ASN A 89 -7.08 -4.64 -24.50
C ASN A 89 -8.23 -5.01 -23.55
N PRO A 90 -9.25 -5.75 -24.04
CA PRO A 90 -10.43 -6.08 -23.26
C PRO A 90 -10.13 -6.95 -22.03
N VAL A 91 -9.09 -7.80 -22.07
CA VAL A 91 -8.69 -8.66 -20.95
C VAL A 91 -8.20 -7.80 -19.78
N VAL A 92 -7.24 -6.92 -20.01
CA VAL A 92 -6.72 -5.99 -18.99
C VAL A 92 -7.82 -5.08 -18.44
N ALA A 93 -8.70 -4.58 -19.32
CA ALA A 93 -9.85 -3.76 -18.91
C ALA A 93 -10.81 -4.52 -17.98
N GLU A 94 -11.06 -5.80 -18.26
CA GLU A 94 -11.91 -6.65 -17.43
C GLU A 94 -11.26 -6.95 -16.07
N ILE A 95 -9.96 -7.26 -16.03
CA ILE A 95 -9.22 -7.46 -14.76
C ILE A 95 -9.30 -6.20 -13.89
N PHE A 96 -9.02 -5.00 -14.43
CA PHE A 96 -9.17 -3.76 -13.66
C PHE A 96 -10.60 -3.53 -13.15
N SER A 97 -11.61 -3.95 -13.92
CA SER A 97 -13.02 -3.86 -13.50
C SER A 97 -13.34 -4.81 -12.34
N LEU A 98 -12.76 -6.02 -12.33
CA LEU A 98 -12.90 -6.99 -11.24
C LEU A 98 -12.10 -6.58 -10.00
N MET A 99 -10.89 -6.06 -10.17
CA MET A 99 -10.11 -5.47 -9.09
C MET A 99 -10.84 -4.29 -8.45
N SER A 100 -11.47 -3.43 -9.26
CA SER A 100 -12.37 -2.38 -8.78
C SER A 100 -13.58 -2.92 -7.99
N ARG A 101 -14.10 -4.12 -8.30
CA ARG A 101 -15.17 -4.74 -7.50
C ARG A 101 -14.63 -5.11 -6.11
N ASP A 102 -13.43 -5.67 -6.06
CA ASP A 102 -12.81 -6.14 -4.81
C ASP A 102 -12.52 -4.94 -3.88
N GLU A 103 -11.91 -3.87 -4.38
CA GLU A 103 -11.69 -2.62 -3.63
C GLU A 103 -12.99 -1.96 -3.14
N ALA A 104 -14.05 -2.00 -3.95
CA ALA A 104 -15.35 -1.48 -3.54
C ALA A 104 -15.96 -2.31 -2.40
N ARG A 105 -15.75 -3.63 -2.42
CA ARG A 105 -16.18 -4.56 -1.38
C ARG A 105 -15.44 -4.29 -0.07
N HIS A 106 -14.12 -4.12 -0.15
CA HIS A 106 -13.22 -3.76 0.94
C HIS A 106 -13.61 -2.44 1.61
N ALA A 107 -13.70 -1.35 0.83
CA ALA A 107 -14.15 -0.04 1.31
C ALA A 107 -15.56 -0.12 1.92
N GLY A 108 -16.48 -0.84 1.27
CA GLY A 108 -17.83 -1.05 1.77
C GLY A 108 -17.88 -1.81 3.09
N PHE A 109 -17.00 -2.80 3.28
CA PHE A 109 -16.90 -3.58 4.52
C PHE A 109 -16.37 -2.72 5.68
N LEU A 110 -15.35 -1.90 5.43
CA LEU A 110 -14.81 -0.94 6.41
C LEU A 110 -15.83 0.13 6.79
N ASN A 111 -16.54 0.71 5.79
CA ASN A 111 -17.56 1.74 6.05
C ASN A 111 -18.74 1.17 6.85
N LYS A 112 -19.12 -0.08 6.61
CA LYS A 112 -20.10 -0.80 7.44
C LYS A 112 -19.58 -0.97 8.88
N GLY A 113 -18.28 -1.18 9.06
CA GLY A 113 -17.65 -1.22 10.38
C GLY A 113 -17.79 0.11 11.14
N LEU A 114 -17.54 1.24 10.46
CA LEU A 114 -17.77 2.58 11.04
C LEU A 114 -19.20 2.77 11.54
N SER A 115 -20.19 2.16 10.88
CA SER A 115 -21.60 2.26 11.29
C SER A 115 -21.86 1.65 12.67
N ASP A 116 -21.06 0.68 13.13
CA ASP A 116 -21.19 0.16 14.50
C ASP A 116 -20.85 1.22 15.56
N PHE A 117 -20.00 2.17 15.18
CA PHE A 117 -19.59 3.31 15.99
C PHE A 117 -20.50 4.53 15.78
N ASN A 118 -21.61 4.37 15.05
CA ASN A 118 -22.53 5.43 14.62
C ASN A 118 -21.88 6.47 13.70
N LEU A 119 -20.91 6.04 12.89
CA LEU A 119 -20.21 6.87 11.90
C LEU A 119 -20.40 6.28 10.50
N ALA A 120 -20.32 7.12 9.47
CA ALA A 120 -20.30 6.66 8.09
C ALA A 120 -19.55 7.67 7.23
N LEU A 121 -18.72 7.17 6.32
CA LEU A 121 -18.11 7.99 5.28
C LEU A 121 -19.06 8.13 4.09
N ASP A 122 -19.23 9.35 3.62
CA ASP A 122 -19.90 9.62 2.35
C ASP A 122 -18.92 9.38 1.19
N LEU A 123 -18.87 8.13 0.76
CA LEU A 123 -18.07 7.69 -0.38
C LEU A 123 -18.49 8.39 -1.70
N GLY A 124 -19.76 8.77 -1.81
CA GLY A 124 -20.29 9.52 -2.95
C GLY A 124 -19.72 10.94 -3.01
N PHE A 125 -19.61 11.60 -1.85
CA PHE A 125 -18.92 12.89 -1.73
C PHE A 125 -17.43 12.76 -2.04
N LEU A 126 -16.73 11.75 -1.50
CA LEU A 126 -15.30 11.55 -1.79
C LEU A 126 -15.02 11.41 -3.30
N THR A 127 -15.92 10.75 -4.03
CA THR A 127 -15.83 10.66 -5.51
C THR A 127 -15.85 12.02 -6.19
N LYS A 128 -16.69 12.94 -5.71
CA LYS A 128 -16.87 14.29 -6.29
C LYS A 128 -15.79 15.27 -5.85
N ALA A 129 -15.32 15.15 -4.60
CA ALA A 129 -14.36 16.07 -4.00
C ALA A 129 -12.91 15.78 -4.39
N ARG A 130 -12.61 14.55 -4.85
CA ARG A 130 -11.25 14.15 -5.19
C ARG A 130 -10.73 14.94 -6.40
N LYS A 131 -9.66 15.71 -6.17
CA LYS A 131 -8.90 16.33 -7.26
C LYS A 131 -8.02 15.27 -7.91
N TYR A 132 -8.17 15.09 -9.22
CA TYR A 132 -7.29 14.20 -9.98
C TYR A 132 -5.90 14.83 -10.09
N THR A 133 -4.92 14.21 -9.45
CA THR A 133 -3.51 14.56 -9.66
C THR A 133 -3.00 13.87 -10.93
N PHE A 134 -2.24 14.60 -11.73
CA PHE A 134 -1.57 14.02 -12.88
C PHE A 134 -0.37 13.18 -12.41
N PHE A 135 -0.35 11.91 -12.82
CA PHE A 135 0.74 10.97 -12.56
C PHE A 135 1.01 10.18 -13.84
N LYS A 136 2.29 9.93 -14.11
CA LYS A 136 2.73 9.07 -15.21
C LYS A 136 2.45 7.58 -14.87
N PRO A 137 2.01 6.77 -15.85
CA PRO A 137 1.76 5.32 -15.71
C PRO A 137 2.85 4.58 -14.95
N LYS A 138 4.11 4.81 -15.32
CA LYS A 138 5.28 4.23 -14.67
C LYS A 138 5.22 4.33 -13.15
N PHE A 139 4.90 5.52 -12.64
CA PHE A 139 4.85 5.77 -11.19
C PHE A 139 3.64 5.12 -10.53
N ILE A 140 2.53 5.01 -11.24
CA ILE A 140 1.35 4.29 -10.76
C ILE A 140 1.68 2.81 -10.59
N PHE A 141 2.37 2.19 -11.55
CA PHE A 141 2.74 0.77 -11.43
C PHE A 141 3.65 0.47 -10.25
N TYR A 142 4.74 1.22 -10.05
CA TYR A 142 5.59 1.01 -8.88
C TYR A 142 4.82 1.28 -7.57
N ALA A 143 4.12 2.41 -7.47
CA ALA A 143 3.45 2.80 -6.25
C ALA A 143 2.32 1.84 -5.89
N THR A 144 1.51 1.44 -6.87
CA THR A 144 0.40 0.52 -6.65
C THR A 144 0.92 -0.88 -6.34
N TYR A 145 1.86 -1.44 -7.10
CA TYR A 145 2.44 -2.75 -6.79
C TYR A 145 2.97 -2.81 -5.35
N LEU A 146 3.70 -1.78 -4.91
CA LEU A 146 4.18 -1.69 -3.53
C LEU A 146 3.05 -1.52 -2.51
N SER A 147 2.00 -0.76 -2.84
CA SER A 147 0.83 -0.58 -1.99
C SER A 147 0.12 -1.91 -1.73
N GLU A 148 -0.11 -2.73 -2.76
CA GLU A 148 -0.72 -4.05 -2.62
C GLU A 148 0.17 -4.98 -1.78
N LYS A 149 1.47 -5.05 -2.08
CA LYS A 149 2.39 -5.94 -1.35
C LYS A 149 2.59 -5.51 0.11
N ILE A 150 2.68 -4.21 0.40
CA ILE A 150 2.80 -3.74 1.79
C ILE A 150 1.48 -3.91 2.56
N GLY A 151 0.32 -3.68 1.91
CA GLY A 151 -1.00 -3.94 2.48
C GLY A 151 -1.15 -5.41 2.89
N TYR A 152 -0.81 -6.32 1.98
CA TYR A 152 -0.76 -7.76 2.26
C TYR A 152 0.04 -8.09 3.53
N TRP A 153 1.30 -7.64 3.60
CA TRP A 153 2.19 -7.98 4.72
C TRP A 153 1.72 -7.38 6.05
N ARG A 154 1.13 -6.18 6.03
CA ARG A 154 0.54 -5.58 7.22
C ARG A 154 -0.63 -6.39 7.74
N TYR A 155 -1.59 -6.69 6.87
CA TYR A 155 -2.82 -7.36 7.25
C TYR A 155 -2.56 -8.81 7.70
N ILE A 156 -1.71 -9.55 6.99
CA ILE A 156 -1.39 -10.94 7.38
C ILE A 156 -0.61 -11.00 8.71
N THR A 157 0.28 -10.04 8.95
CA THR A 157 1.05 -9.96 10.20
C THR A 157 0.12 -9.68 11.38
N ILE A 158 -0.79 -8.70 11.24
CA ILE A 158 -1.79 -8.41 12.28
C ILE A 158 -2.70 -9.62 12.51
N TYR A 159 -3.20 -10.26 11.45
CA TYR A 159 -4.05 -11.45 11.57
C TYR A 159 -3.36 -12.58 12.33
N ARG A 160 -2.12 -12.93 11.93
CA ARG A 160 -1.35 -14.00 12.57
C ARG A 160 -1.07 -13.71 14.05
N HIS A 161 -0.71 -12.47 14.37
CA HIS A 161 -0.51 -12.02 15.74
C HIS A 161 -1.77 -12.17 16.58
N LEU A 162 -2.91 -11.64 16.11
CA LEU A 162 -4.17 -11.68 16.85
C LEU A 162 -4.77 -13.09 16.94
N LYS A 163 -4.47 -13.96 15.98
CA LYS A 163 -4.83 -15.39 16.05
C LYS A 163 -4.08 -16.12 17.16
N GLN A 164 -2.83 -15.73 17.41
CA GLN A 164 -2.01 -16.30 18.50
C GLN A 164 -2.30 -15.65 19.86
N ASN A 165 -2.74 -14.38 19.85
CA ASN A 165 -3.01 -13.59 21.04
C ASN A 165 -4.46 -13.02 21.00
N PRO A 166 -5.49 -13.88 21.14
CA PRO A 166 -6.88 -13.49 20.96
C PRO A 166 -7.38 -12.46 21.98
N GLU A 167 -6.69 -12.28 23.11
CA GLU A 167 -6.98 -11.25 24.13
C GLU A 167 -6.82 -9.82 23.61
N PHE A 168 -5.96 -9.61 22.60
CA PHE A 168 -5.78 -8.31 21.96
C PHE A 168 -6.77 -8.07 20.81
N GLN A 169 -7.64 -9.04 20.50
CA GLN A 169 -8.58 -8.93 19.42
C GLN A 169 -9.79 -8.05 19.81
N CYS A 170 -9.62 -6.75 19.64
CA CYS A 170 -10.59 -5.74 20.07
C CYS A 170 -11.82 -5.60 19.16
N TYR A 171 -11.74 -6.06 17.90
CA TYR A 171 -12.83 -6.00 16.93
C TYR A 171 -12.75 -7.15 15.90
N PRO A 172 -13.87 -7.69 15.39
CA PRO A 172 -13.84 -8.89 14.53
C PRO A 172 -13.22 -8.70 13.14
N ILE A 173 -13.03 -7.46 12.67
CA ILE A 173 -12.55 -7.20 11.29
C ILE A 173 -11.26 -7.95 10.95
N PHE A 174 -10.36 -8.10 11.92
CA PHE A 174 -9.07 -8.75 11.73
C PHE A 174 -9.21 -10.23 11.33
N LYS A 175 -10.31 -10.90 11.70
CA LYS A 175 -10.60 -12.30 11.29
C LYS A 175 -10.77 -12.44 9.78
N TYR A 176 -11.06 -11.35 9.07
CA TYR A 176 -11.33 -11.33 7.64
C TYR A 176 -10.08 -10.98 6.81
N PHE A 177 -8.99 -10.60 7.47
CA PHE A 177 -7.77 -10.15 6.79
C PHE A 177 -7.08 -11.28 6.02
N GLU A 178 -7.20 -12.54 6.43
CA GLU A 178 -6.59 -13.67 5.70
C GLU A 178 -7.08 -13.77 4.25
N ASN A 179 -8.40 -13.69 4.05
CA ASN A 179 -8.99 -13.76 2.72
C ASN A 179 -8.89 -12.42 1.96
N TRP A 180 -8.95 -11.30 2.69
CA TRP A 180 -8.63 -10.00 2.12
C TRP A 180 -7.23 -10.00 1.50
N CYS A 181 -6.22 -10.50 2.23
CA CYS A 181 -4.86 -10.66 1.72
C CYS A 181 -4.78 -11.50 0.45
N GLN A 182 -5.71 -12.42 0.20
CA GLN A 182 -5.73 -13.16 -1.06
C GLN A 182 -6.15 -12.25 -2.24
N ASP A 183 -7.07 -11.30 -2.03
CA ASP A 183 -7.40 -10.27 -3.02
C ASP A 183 -6.15 -9.43 -3.31
N GLU A 184 -5.50 -8.87 -2.28
CA GLU A 184 -4.25 -8.08 -2.42
C GLU A 184 -3.14 -8.83 -3.13
N ASN A 185 -3.00 -10.14 -2.86
CA ASN A 185 -1.98 -10.93 -3.53
C ASN A 185 -2.26 -11.04 -5.04
N ARG A 186 -3.51 -11.34 -5.42
CA ARG A 186 -3.95 -11.39 -6.83
C ARG A 186 -3.79 -10.04 -7.53
N HIS A 187 -4.12 -8.95 -6.84
CA HIS A 187 -3.91 -7.59 -7.34
C HIS A 187 -2.42 -7.36 -7.62
N GLY A 188 -1.55 -7.68 -6.66
CA GLY A 188 -0.11 -7.56 -6.81
C GLY A 188 0.46 -8.44 -7.93
N ASP A 189 -0.08 -9.64 -8.14
CA ASP A 189 0.35 -10.55 -9.21
C ASP A 189 -0.06 -10.03 -10.59
N PHE A 190 -1.25 -9.42 -10.70
CA PHE A 190 -1.63 -8.68 -11.90
C PHE A 190 -0.72 -7.49 -12.18
N PHE A 191 -0.39 -6.67 -11.17
CA PHE A 191 0.56 -5.56 -11.37
C PHE A 191 1.97 -6.05 -11.71
N SER A 192 2.38 -7.21 -11.19
CA SER A 192 3.63 -7.85 -11.60
C SER A 192 3.61 -8.18 -13.10
N ALA A 193 2.56 -8.83 -13.60
CA ALA A 193 2.39 -9.11 -15.02
C ALA A 193 2.37 -7.84 -15.87
N LEU A 194 1.69 -6.77 -15.42
CA LEU A 194 1.70 -5.46 -16.10
C LEU A 194 3.11 -4.88 -16.20
N MET A 195 3.93 -5.00 -15.15
CA MET A 195 5.31 -4.51 -15.18
C MET A 195 6.20 -5.37 -16.07
N LYS A 196 6.04 -6.70 -16.06
CA LYS A 196 6.77 -7.61 -16.97
C LYS A 196 6.45 -7.34 -18.44
N ALA A 197 5.20 -7.00 -18.74
CA ALA A 197 4.78 -6.57 -20.08
C ALA A 197 5.37 -5.21 -20.51
N GLN A 198 6.11 -4.53 -19.63
CA GLN A 198 6.78 -3.26 -19.87
C GLN A 198 8.26 -3.34 -19.43
N PRO A 199 9.13 -4.02 -20.19
CA PRO A 199 10.51 -4.26 -19.80
C PRO A 199 11.32 -3.00 -19.43
N GLN A 200 10.97 -1.84 -20.00
CA GLN A 200 11.54 -0.53 -19.64
C GLN A 200 11.28 -0.08 -18.18
N PHE A 201 10.39 -0.78 -17.46
CA PHE A 201 10.17 -0.57 -16.03
C PHE A 201 10.99 -1.53 -15.16
N LEU A 202 11.67 -2.51 -15.75
CA LEU A 202 12.40 -3.55 -15.00
C LEU A 202 13.86 -3.72 -15.43
N ASN A 203 14.26 -3.33 -16.65
CA ASN A 203 15.53 -3.80 -17.22
C ASN A 203 16.65 -2.74 -17.30
N ASP A 204 16.36 -1.45 -17.09
CA ASP A 204 17.37 -0.39 -17.23
C ASP A 204 17.91 0.14 -15.89
N TRP A 205 19.02 0.89 -15.96
CA TRP A 205 19.59 1.53 -14.78
C TRP A 205 18.63 2.53 -14.13
N GLN A 206 17.73 3.14 -14.91
CA GLN A 206 16.69 4.01 -14.37
C GLN A 206 15.67 3.23 -13.55
N ALA A 207 15.28 2.03 -13.98
CA ALA A 207 14.37 1.14 -13.27
C ALA A 207 14.97 0.73 -11.92
N LYS A 208 16.28 0.51 -11.83
CA LYS A 208 16.97 0.32 -10.54
C LYS A 208 16.79 1.51 -9.61
N LEU A 209 16.97 2.74 -10.11
CA LEU A 209 16.78 3.96 -9.31
C LEU A 209 15.32 4.15 -8.89
N TRP A 210 14.38 3.98 -9.82
CA TRP A 210 12.95 4.13 -9.54
C TRP A 210 12.45 3.09 -8.56
N SER A 211 12.81 1.81 -8.73
CA SER A 211 12.43 0.74 -7.82
C SER A 211 12.86 1.05 -6.39
N ARG A 212 14.12 1.44 -6.19
CA ARG A 212 14.65 1.84 -4.89
C ARG A 212 13.98 3.08 -4.33
N PHE A 213 13.69 4.06 -5.19
CA PHE A 213 13.05 5.31 -4.79
C PHE A 213 11.63 5.05 -4.25
N PHE A 214 10.85 4.23 -4.95
CA PHE A 214 9.51 3.88 -4.54
C PHE A 214 9.51 2.98 -3.29
N CYS A 215 10.40 1.98 -3.22
CA CYS A 215 10.60 1.20 -1.98
C CYS A 215 10.88 2.13 -0.80
N LEU A 216 11.85 3.05 -0.92
CA LEU A 216 12.22 3.95 0.18
C LEU A 216 11.07 4.85 0.58
N SER A 217 10.40 5.43 -0.42
CA SER A 217 9.29 6.35 -0.20
C SER A 217 8.15 5.68 0.55
N VAL A 218 7.79 4.44 0.18
CA VAL A 218 6.75 3.65 0.85
C VAL A 218 7.18 3.26 2.27
N TYR A 219 8.40 2.76 2.46
CA TYR A 219 8.88 2.31 3.77
C TYR A 219 9.04 3.47 4.77
N VAL A 220 9.63 4.59 4.35
CA VAL A 220 9.77 5.80 5.18
C VAL A 220 8.40 6.37 5.53
N THR A 221 7.48 6.44 4.56
CA THR A 221 6.13 6.95 4.79
C THR A 221 5.39 6.08 5.80
N MET A 222 5.47 4.75 5.68
CA MET A 222 4.87 3.84 6.64
C MET A 222 5.49 4.01 8.03
N TYR A 223 6.81 3.84 8.15
CA TYR A 223 7.52 3.86 9.43
C TYR A 223 7.31 5.16 10.23
N LEU A 224 7.38 6.31 9.55
CA LEU A 224 7.13 7.60 10.19
C LEU A 224 5.67 7.76 10.63
N ASN A 225 4.72 7.37 9.78
CA ASN A 225 3.30 7.49 10.11
C ASN A 225 2.87 6.58 11.25
N ASP A 226 3.41 5.37 11.29
CA ASP A 226 3.04 4.36 12.29
C ASP A 226 3.70 4.66 13.64
N CYS A 227 4.93 5.16 13.67
CA CYS A 227 5.55 5.68 14.90
C CYS A 227 4.79 6.88 15.50
N GLN A 228 4.02 7.65 14.72
CA GLN A 228 3.13 8.68 15.29
C GLN A 228 1.82 8.12 15.87
N ARG A 229 1.56 6.82 15.69
CA ARG A 229 0.31 6.13 16.03
C ARG A 229 0.58 4.83 16.78
N THR A 230 1.65 4.84 17.57
CA THR A 230 2.07 3.69 18.37
C THR A 230 0.94 3.09 19.21
N ASP A 231 0.07 3.94 19.78
CA ASP A 231 -1.07 3.52 20.60
C ASP A 231 -2.01 2.52 19.90
N PHE A 232 -2.14 2.55 18.56
CA PHE A 232 -2.92 1.54 17.83
C PHE A 232 -2.27 0.16 17.94
N TYR A 233 -0.98 0.08 17.64
CA TYR A 233 -0.24 -1.18 17.62
C TYR A 233 -0.09 -1.73 19.05
N GLU A 234 0.24 -0.88 20.01
CA GLU A 234 0.30 -1.27 21.42
C GLU A 234 -1.06 -1.74 21.94
N GLY A 235 -2.15 -1.09 21.52
CA GLY A 235 -3.52 -1.48 21.85
C GLY A 235 -3.93 -2.86 21.33
N ILE A 236 -3.24 -3.39 20.31
CA ILE A 236 -3.39 -4.76 19.80
C ILE A 236 -2.20 -5.67 20.17
N GLY A 237 -1.38 -5.27 21.14
CA GLY A 237 -0.28 -6.09 21.68
C GLY A 237 0.95 -6.18 20.78
N LEU A 238 1.14 -5.24 19.85
CA LEU A 238 2.28 -5.18 18.95
C LEU A 238 3.26 -4.07 19.37
N ASN A 239 4.55 -4.32 19.19
CA ASN A 239 5.54 -3.25 19.14
C ASN A 239 5.56 -2.64 17.73
N THR A 240 5.29 -1.35 17.62
CA THR A 240 5.19 -0.64 16.32
C THR A 240 6.44 -0.78 15.46
N LYS A 241 7.63 -0.59 16.04
CA LYS A 241 8.88 -0.59 15.27
C LYS A 241 9.27 -1.99 14.81
N GLU A 242 9.04 -3.01 15.65
CA GLU A 242 9.26 -4.40 15.28
C GLU A 242 8.29 -4.85 14.19
N PHE A 243 7.01 -4.49 14.33
CA PHE A 243 5.98 -4.71 13.32
C PHE A 243 6.37 -4.06 11.98
N ASP A 244 6.71 -2.78 11.99
CA ASP A 244 7.03 -2.05 10.77
C ASP A 244 8.27 -2.62 10.08
N MET A 245 9.33 -2.93 10.84
CA MET A 245 10.53 -3.53 10.26
C MET A 245 10.26 -4.91 9.68
N HIS A 246 9.43 -5.73 10.33
CA HIS A 246 9.02 -7.02 9.76
C HIS A 246 8.29 -6.83 8.43
N VAL A 247 7.30 -5.94 8.39
CA VAL A 247 6.55 -5.62 7.17
C VAL A 247 7.46 -5.09 6.06
N ILE A 248 8.41 -4.19 6.38
CA ILE A 248 9.37 -3.64 5.42
C ILE A 248 10.24 -4.76 4.83
N ILE A 249 10.80 -5.63 5.68
CA ILE A 249 11.68 -6.72 5.24
C ILE A 249 10.93 -7.67 4.32
N GLU A 250 9.75 -8.13 4.71
CA GLU A 250 8.98 -9.09 3.91
C GLU A 250 8.45 -8.48 2.60
N THR A 251 8.05 -7.20 2.63
CA THR A 251 7.70 -6.46 1.42
C THR A 251 8.89 -6.35 0.49
N ASN A 252 10.08 -6.02 1.01
CA ASN A 252 11.30 -5.87 0.23
C ASN A 252 11.78 -7.19 -0.39
N ARG A 253 11.68 -8.31 0.35
CA ARG A 253 11.94 -9.66 -0.17
C ARG A 253 10.98 -10.02 -1.30
N THR A 254 9.71 -9.64 -1.18
CA THR A 254 8.69 -9.90 -2.21
C THR A 254 8.94 -9.06 -3.46
N THR A 255 9.29 -7.78 -3.29
CA THR A 255 9.52 -6.86 -4.41
C THR A 255 10.82 -7.17 -5.16
N ALA A 256 11.84 -7.69 -4.47
CA ALA A 256 13.09 -8.17 -5.08
C ALA A 256 12.88 -9.26 -6.15
N ARG A 257 11.74 -9.98 -6.12
CA ARG A 257 11.42 -10.97 -7.15
C ARG A 257 11.08 -10.37 -8.51
N ILE A 258 10.89 -9.06 -8.60
CA ILE A 258 10.48 -8.36 -9.83
C ILE A 258 11.38 -7.16 -10.09
N PHE A 259 11.61 -6.35 -9.06
CA PHE A 259 12.42 -5.14 -9.20
C PHE A 259 13.89 -5.49 -9.45
N PRO A 260 14.57 -4.77 -10.36
CA PRO A 260 15.98 -5.04 -10.67
C PRO A 260 16.95 -4.69 -9.53
N ALA A 261 16.50 -3.88 -8.57
CA ALA A 261 17.26 -3.56 -7.37
C ALA A 261 16.31 -3.10 -6.26
N VAL A 262 16.62 -3.50 -5.04
CA VAL A 262 15.90 -3.09 -3.83
C VAL A 262 16.86 -2.51 -2.80
N LEU A 263 16.30 -1.94 -1.73
CA LEU A 263 17.09 -1.42 -0.61
C LEU A 263 17.63 -2.57 0.23
N ASP A 264 18.82 -2.40 0.81
CA ASP A 264 19.36 -3.30 1.83
C ASP A 264 18.70 -3.01 3.20
N VAL A 265 17.43 -3.41 3.34
CA VAL A 265 16.60 -3.10 4.52
C VAL A 265 16.92 -3.97 5.74
N GLU A 266 17.59 -5.10 5.54
CA GLU A 266 18.02 -6.00 6.61
C GLU A 266 19.31 -5.50 7.29
N ASN A 267 20.04 -4.59 6.64
CA ASN A 267 21.17 -3.90 7.24
C ASN A 267 20.73 -3.09 8.46
N PRO A 268 21.33 -3.30 9.64
CA PRO A 268 20.99 -2.55 10.85
C PRO A 268 21.11 -1.03 10.68
N GLU A 269 21.97 -0.54 9.78
CA GLU A 269 22.07 0.87 9.47
C GLU A 269 20.78 1.44 8.85
N PHE A 270 20.04 0.65 8.06
CA PHE A 270 18.77 1.11 7.48
C PHE A 270 17.77 1.46 8.58
N LYS A 271 17.59 0.56 9.55
CA LYS A 271 16.74 0.80 10.72
C LYS A 271 17.23 1.99 11.55
N ARG A 272 18.55 2.11 11.78
CA ARG A 272 19.12 3.26 12.50
C ARG A 272 18.79 4.58 11.83
N LYS A 273 18.82 4.65 10.49
CA LYS A 273 18.43 5.84 9.73
C LYS A 273 16.93 6.14 9.90
N LEU A 274 16.06 5.14 9.76
CA LEU A 274 14.63 5.30 10.01
C LEU A 274 14.35 5.82 11.42
N ASP A 275 15.01 5.29 12.44
CA ASP A 275 14.88 5.75 13.83
C ASP A 275 15.32 7.22 14.00
N ARG A 276 16.38 7.66 13.31
CA ARG A 276 16.78 9.08 13.29
C ARG A 276 15.75 9.95 12.59
N MET A 277 15.18 9.48 11.48
CA MET A 277 14.11 10.19 10.77
C MET A 277 12.90 10.40 11.68
N VAL A 278 12.52 9.40 12.49
CA VAL A 278 11.43 9.54 13.49
C VAL A 278 11.73 10.67 14.46
N VAL A 279 12.91 10.71 15.07
CA VAL A 279 13.30 11.76 16.02
C VAL A 279 13.27 13.15 15.37
N ILE A 280 13.74 13.27 14.12
CA ILE A 280 13.71 14.53 13.38
C ILE A 280 12.26 14.93 13.06
N TYR A 281 11.44 13.98 12.63
CA TYR A 281 10.04 14.19 12.28
C TYR A 281 9.19 14.62 13.49
N GLU A 282 9.40 14.02 14.65
CA GLU A 282 8.77 14.43 15.92
C GLU A 282 9.09 15.88 16.27
N LYS A 283 10.36 16.28 16.15
CA LYS A 283 10.78 17.68 16.35
C LYS A 283 10.11 18.60 15.34
N LEU A 284 10.01 18.19 14.09
CA LEU A 284 9.35 18.95 13.03
C LEU A 284 7.87 19.20 13.35
N MET A 285 7.19 18.16 13.82
CA MET A 285 5.79 18.23 14.25
C MET A 285 5.62 19.10 15.50
N ALA A 286 6.53 18.99 16.47
CA ALA A 286 6.52 19.82 17.67
C ALA A 286 6.64 21.32 17.34
N VAL A 287 7.53 21.70 16.42
CA VAL A 287 7.63 23.10 15.91
C VAL A 287 6.33 23.54 15.23
N GLY A 288 5.61 22.64 14.58
CA GLY A 288 4.28 22.94 14.00
C GLY A 288 3.25 23.37 15.05
N LYS A 289 3.32 22.78 16.25
CA LYS A 289 2.38 22.95 17.36
C LYS A 289 2.68 24.15 18.29
N THR A 290 3.80 24.84 18.12
CA THR A 290 4.12 26.03 18.95
C THR A 290 3.23 27.22 18.60
N ASP A 291 3.19 28.25 19.46
CA ASP A 291 2.50 29.51 19.17
C ASP A 291 3.38 30.54 18.44
N ASP A 292 4.55 30.11 17.95
CA ASP A 292 5.47 30.99 17.23
C ASP A 292 4.84 31.57 15.94
N PRO A 293 5.21 32.80 15.52
CA PRO A 293 4.84 33.32 14.21
C PRO A 293 5.30 32.40 13.07
N SER A 294 4.53 32.33 11.97
CA SER A 294 4.80 31.43 10.84
C SER A 294 6.22 31.52 10.28
N PHE A 295 6.79 32.73 10.23
CA PHE A 295 8.18 32.93 9.79
C PHE A 295 9.19 32.26 10.72
N VAL A 296 9.01 32.40 12.03
CA VAL A 296 9.87 31.77 13.05
C VAL A 296 9.73 30.25 12.99
N LYS A 297 8.51 29.72 12.82
CA LYS A 297 8.29 28.27 12.60
C LYS A 297 9.05 27.79 11.38
N ASN A 298 8.98 28.52 10.26
CA ASN A 298 9.68 28.14 9.03
C ASN A 298 11.20 28.11 9.24
N LEU A 299 11.78 29.13 9.89
CA LEU A 299 13.21 29.14 10.23
C LEU A 299 13.61 27.94 11.11
N LYS A 300 12.81 27.60 12.12
CA LYS A 300 13.04 26.41 12.97
C LYS A 300 12.90 25.09 12.20
N LYS A 301 12.02 25.03 11.19
CA LYS A 301 11.79 23.83 10.36
C LYS A 301 12.90 23.58 9.34
N VAL A 302 13.53 24.61 8.79
CA VAL A 302 14.59 24.46 7.76
C VAL A 302 15.69 23.45 8.16
N PRO A 303 16.36 23.56 9.33
CA PRO A 303 17.40 22.60 9.70
C PRO A 303 16.86 21.18 9.92
N LEU A 304 15.61 21.04 10.40
CA LEU A 304 14.96 19.75 10.60
C LEU A 304 14.62 19.08 9.26
N ILE A 305 14.07 19.84 8.31
CA ILE A 305 13.79 19.38 6.95
C ILE A 305 15.10 18.97 6.26
N ALA A 306 16.15 19.78 6.38
CA ALA A 306 17.46 19.45 5.83
C ALA A 306 18.03 18.16 6.43
N GLY A 307 17.91 17.98 7.76
CA GLY A 307 18.29 16.73 8.43
C GLY A 307 17.48 15.52 7.95
N LEU A 308 16.17 15.66 7.79
CA LEU A 308 15.31 14.58 7.29
C LEU A 308 15.66 14.20 5.85
N VAL A 309 15.83 15.19 4.97
CA VAL A 309 16.26 14.98 3.58
C VAL A 309 17.63 14.32 3.54
N SER A 310 18.56 14.71 4.43
CA SER A 310 19.88 14.11 4.53
C SER A 310 19.82 12.63 4.91
N GLU A 311 19.00 12.25 5.89
CA GLU A 311 18.84 10.84 6.27
C GLU A 311 18.15 10.04 5.14
N ILE A 312 17.14 10.61 4.47
CA ILE A 312 16.46 9.95 3.32
C ILE A 312 17.47 9.71 2.20
N LEU A 313 18.27 10.72 1.85
CA LEU A 313 19.30 10.59 0.82
C LEU A 313 20.37 9.58 1.24
N ALA A 314 20.78 9.59 2.51
CA ALA A 314 21.76 8.63 3.03
C ALA A 314 21.22 7.19 3.00
N ALA A 315 19.93 6.97 3.26
CA ALA A 315 19.29 5.66 3.13
C ALA A 315 19.17 5.24 1.66
N TYR A 316 18.80 6.19 0.78
CA TYR A 316 18.71 5.94 -0.66
C TYR A 316 20.07 5.55 -1.26
N LEU A 317 21.16 6.19 -0.82
CA LEU A 317 22.51 5.97 -1.33
C LEU A 317 23.23 4.74 -0.72
N MET A 318 22.61 4.00 0.20
CA MET A 318 23.16 2.72 0.67
C MET A 318 23.37 1.77 -0.51
N PRO A 319 24.37 0.86 -0.47
CA PRO A 319 24.53 -0.17 -1.48
C PRO A 319 23.22 -0.93 -1.68
N PRO A 320 22.69 -1.02 -2.91
CA PRO A 320 21.48 -1.77 -3.16
C PRO A 320 21.72 -3.27 -3.10
N VAL A 321 20.65 -4.02 -2.94
CA VAL A 321 20.63 -5.45 -3.24
C VAL A 321 20.16 -5.60 -4.69
N GLU A 322 21.05 -6.09 -5.54
CA GLU A 322 20.72 -6.44 -6.93
C GLU A 322 19.76 -7.63 -6.94
N SER A 323 18.74 -7.55 -7.79
CA SER A 323 17.66 -8.53 -7.84
C SER A 323 16.96 -8.47 -9.20
N GLY A 324 15.84 -9.16 -9.40
CA GLY A 324 15.14 -9.14 -10.68
C GLY A 324 14.13 -10.27 -10.86
N SER A 325 13.32 -10.15 -11.92
CA SER A 325 12.40 -11.21 -12.31
C SER A 325 13.16 -12.46 -12.71
N VAL A 326 12.78 -13.60 -12.11
CA VAL A 326 13.28 -14.92 -12.51
C VAL A 326 13.06 -15.22 -13.99
N ASP A 327 12.02 -14.63 -14.60
CA ASP A 327 11.70 -14.80 -16.02
C ASP A 327 12.67 -14.05 -16.96
N PHE A 328 13.42 -13.08 -16.44
CA PHE A 328 14.42 -12.30 -17.18
C PHE A 328 15.85 -12.58 -16.72
N ALA A 329 16.04 -13.55 -15.83
CA ALA A 329 17.37 -14.00 -15.46
C ALA A 329 17.96 -14.77 -16.65
N GLU A 330 18.79 -14.10 -17.46
CA GLU A 330 19.86 -14.81 -18.14
C GLU A 330 20.71 -15.40 -17.02
N PHE A 331 20.55 -16.70 -16.75
CA PHE A 331 21.51 -17.43 -15.95
C PHE A 331 22.87 -17.23 -16.63
N GLU A 332 23.73 -16.41 -16.03
CA GLU A 332 25.14 -16.45 -16.40
C GLU A 332 25.62 -17.90 -16.20
N PRO A 333 26.31 -18.49 -17.21
CA PRO A 333 26.59 -19.91 -17.28
C PRO A 333 27.45 -20.45 -16.14
#